data_AF-A0A5C6C2W8-F1
#
_entry.id   AF-A0A5C6C2W8-F1
#
_cell.length_a   1.000
_cell.length_b   1.000
_cell.length_c   1.000
_cell.angle_alpha   90.00
_cell.angle_beta   90.00
_cell.angle_gamma   90.00
#
_symmetry.space_group_name_H-M   'P 1'
#
loop_
_entity.id
_entity.type
_entity.pdbx_description
1 polymer ?
#
loop_
_entity_poly.entity_id
_entity_poly.type
_entity_poly.pdbx_seq_one_letter_code
_entity_poly.pdbx_strand_id
1 'polypeptide(L)'
;MKFVCMGYSDEKKYDAMSEVDRQRMLEECFAYDDELRRGGHFRGGEALQSAPNAVMLRMNNGSVEVTDGPYAETKEMLGGLLLLEARDLNHAVALMSKHPGVAVGPFEIRPVAAELNDQIAARDAAIAHTPSSRDEKTSNRICLWYNGDAEDAAQFYAKTFPDSSVDAVHRAPGNYPAGKDGDVLTVEFTVMGIPCLGLNGGPGVEHNWAFSFQVATSDQAETDRYWNAIVGNGGEESQCGWCKDQWGVNWQITPVILTRAVTGSDTAAAKRAFDAMMQMKKIDVAAIEAAVRG
;
A
#
# COMPACT_ATOMS: atom_id res chain seq x y z
N MET A 1 -6.10 16.12 10.13
CA MET A 1 -5.67 15.87 11.53
C MET A 1 -6.10 14.48 11.94
N LYS A 2 -5.31 13.78 12.77
CA LYS A 2 -5.63 12.43 13.25
C LYS A 2 -6.20 12.47 14.67
N PHE A 3 -7.14 11.58 14.94
CA PHE A 3 -7.81 11.42 16.23
C PHE A 3 -7.89 9.93 16.58
N VAL A 4 -7.70 9.60 17.86
CA VAL A 4 -8.03 8.27 18.39
C VAL A 4 -9.41 8.35 19.00
N CYS A 5 -10.32 7.50 18.53
CA CYS A 5 -11.68 7.36 19.03
C CYS A 5 -11.76 6.04 19.79
N MET A 6 -11.94 6.10 21.09
CA MET A 6 -11.98 4.95 22.00
C MET A 6 -13.42 4.65 22.35
N GLY A 7 -13.91 3.48 21.96
CA GLY A 7 -15.28 3.05 22.22
C GLY A 7 -15.37 2.28 23.54
N TYR A 8 -16.23 2.74 24.43
CA TYR A 8 -16.47 2.10 25.72
C TYR A 8 -17.84 1.44 25.74
N SER A 9 -17.97 0.34 26.46
CA SER A 9 -19.24 -0.36 26.65
C SER A 9 -19.36 -0.94 28.05
N ASP A 10 -20.60 -1.06 28.52
CA ASP A 10 -20.93 -1.81 29.72
C ASP A 10 -20.97 -3.29 29.35
N GLU A 11 -19.93 -4.05 29.70
CA GLU A 11 -19.78 -5.46 29.32
C GLU A 11 -20.98 -6.30 29.77
N LYS A 12 -21.57 -6.02 30.94
CA LYS A 12 -22.74 -6.77 31.43
C LYS A 12 -23.95 -6.55 30.54
N LYS A 13 -24.15 -5.34 30.04
CA LYS A 13 -25.24 -5.06 29.09
C LYS A 13 -24.97 -5.71 27.74
N TYR A 14 -23.72 -5.69 27.29
CA TYR A 14 -23.31 -6.30 26.04
C TYR A 14 -23.49 -7.83 26.06
N ASP A 15 -23.07 -8.48 27.14
CA ASP A 15 -23.20 -9.93 27.35
C ASP A 15 -24.66 -10.37 27.52
N ALA A 16 -25.52 -9.47 28.02
CA ALA A 16 -26.96 -9.71 28.12
C ALA A 16 -27.71 -9.55 26.79
N MET A 17 -27.08 -9.01 25.73
CA MET A 17 -27.70 -8.91 24.41
C MET A 17 -27.90 -10.30 23.80
N SER A 18 -28.99 -10.47 23.06
CA SER A 18 -29.15 -11.67 22.24
C SER A 18 -28.06 -11.71 21.16
N GLU A 19 -27.69 -12.90 20.72
CA GLU A 19 -26.71 -13.06 19.63
C GLU A 19 -27.15 -12.34 18.36
N VAL A 20 -28.45 -12.35 18.06
CA VAL A 20 -29.05 -11.66 16.91
C VAL A 20 -28.92 -10.14 17.04
N ASP A 21 -29.21 -9.57 18.21
CA ASP A 21 -29.09 -8.13 18.42
C ASP A 21 -27.63 -7.67 18.38
N ARG A 22 -26.70 -8.46 18.93
CA ARG A 22 -25.27 -8.20 18.88
C ARG A 22 -24.74 -8.25 17.44
N GLN A 23 -25.16 -9.25 16.66
CA GLN A 23 -24.76 -9.38 15.26
C GLN A 23 -25.26 -8.20 14.43
N ARG A 24 -26.54 -7.80 14.59
CA ARG A 24 -27.11 -6.63 13.91
C ARG A 24 -26.33 -5.35 14.24
N MET A 25 -26.03 -5.14 15.52
CA MET A 25 -25.25 -3.99 15.98
C MET A 25 -23.84 -3.96 15.36
N LEU A 26 -23.16 -5.12 15.28
CA LEU A 26 -21.84 -5.21 14.63
C LEU A 26 -21.93 -4.91 13.14
N GLU A 27 -22.93 -5.44 12.44
CA GLU A 27 -23.14 -5.18 11.01
C GLU A 27 -23.39 -3.69 10.72
N GLU A 28 -24.18 -3.01 11.55
CA GLU A 28 -24.39 -1.56 11.45
C GLU A 28 -23.09 -0.78 11.67
N CYS A 29 -22.30 -1.14 12.68
CA CYS A 29 -20.98 -0.54 12.91
C CYS A 29 -20.05 -0.74 11.72
N PHE A 30 -19.95 -1.96 11.18
CA PHE A 30 -19.12 -2.26 10.02
C PHE A 30 -19.55 -1.49 8.77
N ALA A 31 -20.86 -1.41 8.51
CA ALA A 31 -21.39 -0.64 7.40
C ALA A 31 -21.00 0.83 7.49
N TYR A 32 -21.02 1.43 8.69
CA TYR A 32 -20.60 2.81 8.88
C TYR A 32 -19.07 2.98 8.82
N ASP A 33 -18.29 2.03 9.32
CA ASP A 33 -16.83 2.02 9.14
C ASP A 33 -16.45 2.00 7.65
N ASP A 34 -17.20 1.27 6.82
CA ASP A 34 -17.02 1.29 5.36
C ASP A 34 -17.37 2.64 4.73
N GLU A 35 -18.34 3.38 5.26
CA GLU A 35 -18.57 4.77 4.87
C GLU A 35 -17.39 5.67 5.26
N LEU A 36 -16.84 5.52 6.47
CA LEU A 36 -15.65 6.26 6.90
C LEU A 36 -14.44 5.93 6.04
N ARG A 37 -14.24 4.66 5.65
CA ARG A 37 -13.17 4.23 4.73
C ARG A 37 -13.33 4.87 3.35
N ARG A 38 -14.53 4.78 2.75
CA ARG A 38 -14.82 5.39 1.45
C ARG A 38 -14.67 6.90 1.46
N GLY A 39 -14.98 7.55 2.59
CA GLY A 39 -14.76 8.98 2.81
C GLY A 39 -13.31 9.38 3.10
N GLY A 40 -12.38 8.42 3.21
CA GLY A 40 -10.98 8.67 3.54
C GLY A 40 -10.74 9.05 5.01
N HIS A 41 -11.72 8.81 5.89
CA HIS A 41 -11.68 9.15 7.31
C HIS A 41 -11.21 8.00 8.20
N PHE A 42 -11.31 6.75 7.78
CA PHE A 42 -10.84 5.59 8.54
C PHE A 42 -9.37 5.28 8.21
N ARG A 43 -8.49 5.24 9.22
CA ARG A 43 -7.05 4.93 9.05
C ARG A 43 -6.62 3.59 9.65
N GLY A 44 -7.44 3.01 10.52
CA GLY A 44 -7.16 1.77 11.23
C GLY A 44 -7.99 1.68 12.49
N GLY A 45 -8.10 0.51 13.08
CA GLY A 45 -8.84 0.29 14.32
C GLY A 45 -8.79 -1.16 14.72
N GLU A 46 -8.96 -1.43 16.01
CA GLU A 46 -8.93 -2.78 16.58
C GLU A 46 -10.02 -2.91 17.63
N ALA A 47 -10.78 -4.01 17.54
CA ALA A 47 -11.66 -4.44 18.61
C ALA A 47 -10.82 -5.17 19.67
N LEU A 48 -11.12 -4.94 20.95
CA LEU A 48 -10.46 -5.59 22.06
C LEU A 48 -11.28 -6.79 22.53
N GLN A 49 -10.58 -7.80 23.06
CA GLN A 49 -11.23 -8.85 23.83
C GLN A 49 -11.78 -8.27 25.15
N SER A 50 -12.65 -9.02 25.82
CA SER A 50 -13.22 -8.59 27.11
C SER A 50 -12.13 -8.28 28.13
N ALA A 51 -12.40 -7.28 28.97
CA ALA A 51 -11.47 -6.73 29.95
C ALA A 51 -10.85 -7.78 30.90
N PRO A 52 -11.54 -8.86 31.32
CA PRO A 52 -10.93 -9.92 32.12
C PRO A 52 -9.76 -10.66 31.45
N ASN A 53 -9.63 -10.60 30.13
CA ASN A 53 -8.50 -11.19 29.41
C ASN A 53 -7.29 -10.26 29.31
N ALA A 54 -7.39 -9.03 29.85
CA ALA A 54 -6.27 -8.12 29.90
C ALA A 54 -5.21 -8.58 30.93
N VAL A 55 -3.98 -8.13 30.73
CA VAL A 55 -2.88 -8.24 31.69
C VAL A 55 -2.32 -6.85 31.90
N MET A 56 -2.14 -6.47 33.16
CA MET A 56 -1.58 -5.18 33.56
C MET A 56 -0.14 -5.35 34.05
N LEU A 57 0.74 -4.47 33.59
CA LEU A 57 2.12 -4.36 34.04
C LEU A 57 2.29 -3.08 34.84
N ARG A 58 2.89 -3.17 36.03
CA ARG A 58 3.24 -2.00 36.85
C ARG A 58 4.61 -2.16 37.47
N MET A 59 5.31 -1.03 37.59
CA MET A 59 6.57 -0.97 38.28
C MET A 59 6.32 -0.90 39.81
N ASN A 60 6.76 -1.90 40.59
CA ASN A 60 6.63 -1.92 42.04
C ASN A 60 7.98 -2.23 42.72
N ASN A 61 8.47 -1.32 43.55
CA ASN A 61 9.73 -1.47 44.30
C ASN A 61 10.94 -1.99 43.48
N GLY A 62 11.07 -1.56 42.23
CA GLY A 62 12.18 -1.96 41.35
C GLY A 62 12.00 -3.30 40.63
N SER A 63 10.90 -4.03 40.84
CA SER A 63 10.50 -5.22 40.06
C SER A 63 9.16 -5.05 39.33
N VAL A 64 9.08 -5.50 38.07
CA VAL A 64 7.82 -5.45 37.30
C VAL A 64 6.84 -6.45 37.90
N GLU A 65 5.68 -5.94 38.31
CA GLU A 65 4.54 -6.72 38.75
C GLU A 65 3.56 -6.92 37.59
N VAL A 66 3.08 -8.15 37.45
CA VAL A 66 2.14 -8.57 36.40
C VAL A 66 0.86 -9.03 37.09
N THR A 67 -0.27 -8.42 36.75
CA THR A 67 -1.58 -8.76 37.34
C THR A 67 -2.61 -8.99 36.25
N ASP A 68 -3.43 -10.03 36.40
CA ASP A 68 -4.54 -10.31 35.48
C ASP A 68 -5.66 -9.26 35.64
N GLY A 69 -6.35 -8.98 34.53
CA GLY A 69 -7.45 -8.02 34.45
C GLY A 69 -7.04 -6.62 33.98
N PRO A 70 -8.02 -5.73 33.81
CA PRO A 70 -7.80 -4.39 33.27
C PRO A 70 -7.10 -3.48 34.29
N TYR A 71 -6.59 -2.33 33.82
CA TYR A 71 -5.99 -1.32 34.69
C TYR A 71 -6.92 -0.83 35.80
N ALA A 72 -8.20 -0.63 35.47
CA ALA A 72 -9.23 -0.21 36.41
C ALA A 72 -10.54 -0.96 36.11
N GLU A 73 -11.15 -1.50 37.15
CA GLU A 73 -12.50 -2.04 37.08
C GLU A 73 -13.51 -0.91 37.14
N THR A 74 -14.01 -0.51 35.96
CA THR A 74 -15.05 0.52 35.85
C THR A 74 -16.32 -0.08 35.28
N LYS A 75 -17.41 0.69 35.30
CA LYS A 75 -18.68 0.26 34.73
C LYS A 75 -18.64 0.11 33.20
N GLU A 76 -17.81 0.91 32.54
CA GLU A 76 -17.69 0.94 31.07
C GLU A 76 -16.24 0.65 30.69
N MET A 77 -16.01 -0.49 30.07
CA MET A 77 -14.67 -0.93 29.68
C MET A 77 -14.37 -0.52 28.24
N LEU A 78 -13.08 -0.30 27.94
CA LEU A 78 -12.63 -0.03 26.59
C LEU A 78 -12.80 -1.29 25.73
N GLY A 79 -13.69 -1.24 24.74
CA GLY A 79 -13.99 -2.37 23.85
C GLY A 79 -13.29 -2.28 22.49
N GLY A 80 -12.75 -1.12 22.12
CA GLY A 80 -12.09 -0.94 20.84
C GLY A 80 -11.57 0.47 20.63
N LEU A 81 -10.72 0.62 19.63
CA LEU A 81 -10.21 1.91 19.18
C LEU A 81 -10.31 2.05 17.67
N LEU A 82 -10.46 3.29 17.23
CA LEU A 82 -10.47 3.71 15.84
C LEU A 82 -9.52 4.89 15.66
N LEU A 83 -8.62 4.80 14.68
CA LEU A 83 -7.82 5.92 14.20
C LEU A 83 -8.57 6.63 13.08
N LEU A 84 -9.03 7.85 13.37
CA LEU A 84 -9.85 8.68 12.49
C LEU A 84 -9.03 9.83 11.92
N GLU A 85 -9.21 10.15 10.65
CA GLU A 85 -8.71 11.36 10.02
C GLU A 85 -9.85 12.34 9.75
N ALA A 86 -9.76 13.53 10.33
CA ALA A 86 -10.75 14.60 10.18
C ALA A 86 -10.06 15.96 10.00
N ARG A 87 -10.84 16.98 9.65
CA ARG A 87 -10.30 18.33 9.36
C ARG A 87 -9.91 19.04 10.65
N ASP A 88 -10.74 18.87 11.68
CA ASP A 88 -10.61 19.41 13.02
C ASP A 88 -11.44 18.54 13.99
N LEU A 89 -11.45 18.89 15.28
CA LEU A 89 -12.18 18.12 16.31
C LEU A 89 -13.69 18.15 16.09
N ASN A 90 -14.26 19.26 15.59
CA ASN A 90 -15.70 19.34 15.32
C ASN A 90 -16.09 18.41 14.18
N HIS A 91 -15.24 18.30 13.15
CA HIS A 91 -15.44 17.34 12.09
C HIS A 91 -15.36 15.90 12.61
N ALA A 92 -14.39 15.60 13.49
CA ALA A 92 -14.30 14.28 14.13
C ALA A 92 -15.55 13.94 14.95
N VAL A 93 -16.05 14.90 15.75
CA VAL A 93 -17.31 14.75 16.51
C VAL A 93 -18.49 14.51 15.58
N ALA A 94 -18.61 15.26 14.49
CA ALA A 94 -19.72 15.12 13.54
C ALA A 94 -19.70 13.78 12.77
N LEU A 95 -18.51 13.21 12.54
CA LEU A 95 -18.35 11.88 11.97
C LEU A 95 -18.72 10.79 12.98
N MET A 96 -18.16 10.87 14.19
CA MET A 96 -18.37 9.84 15.21
C MET A 96 -19.76 9.87 15.84
N SER A 97 -20.45 11.03 15.84
CA SER A 97 -21.82 11.13 16.36
C SER A 97 -22.83 10.29 15.57
N LYS A 98 -22.48 9.83 14.37
CA LYS A 98 -23.32 8.97 13.53
C LYS A 98 -22.94 7.50 13.63
N HIS A 99 -21.82 7.17 14.29
CA HIS A 99 -21.34 5.80 14.39
C HIS A 99 -22.29 4.98 15.27
N PRO A 100 -22.89 3.85 14.81
CA PRO A 100 -23.91 3.12 15.56
C PRO A 100 -23.48 2.68 16.97
N GLY A 101 -22.18 2.41 17.15
CA GLY A 101 -21.58 2.13 18.47
C GLY A 101 -21.87 3.17 19.57
N VAL A 102 -22.19 4.43 19.24
CA VAL A 102 -22.55 5.45 20.25
C VAL A 102 -23.84 5.10 21.02
N ALA A 103 -24.69 4.23 20.47
CA ALA A 103 -25.88 3.73 21.14
C ALA A 103 -25.55 2.65 22.20
N VAL A 104 -24.38 2.02 22.10
CA VAL A 104 -23.91 0.95 23.00
C VAL A 104 -23.19 1.54 24.21
N GLY A 105 -22.38 2.56 23.97
CA GLY A 105 -21.67 3.30 25.00
C GLY A 105 -20.86 4.47 24.44
N PRO A 106 -20.19 5.23 25.31
CA PRO A 106 -19.55 6.48 24.90
C PRO A 106 -18.31 6.24 24.05
N PHE A 107 -18.02 7.21 23.17
CA PHE A 107 -16.73 7.33 22.50
C PHE A 107 -15.95 8.50 23.08
N GLU A 108 -14.71 8.25 23.51
CA GLU A 108 -13.75 9.32 23.81
C GLU A 108 -12.92 9.63 22.56
N ILE A 109 -13.00 10.88 22.08
CA ILE A 109 -12.28 11.33 20.88
C ILE A 109 -11.12 12.22 21.32
N ARG A 110 -9.88 11.78 21.05
CA ARG A 110 -8.66 12.51 21.40
C ARG A 110 -7.86 12.88 20.16
N PRO A 111 -7.42 14.14 19.99
CA PRO A 111 -6.38 14.46 19.02
C PRO A 111 -5.10 13.67 19.32
N VAL A 112 -4.41 13.17 18.30
CA VAL A 112 -3.07 12.58 18.50
C VAL A 112 -2.06 13.68 18.82
N ALA A 113 -1.02 13.34 19.58
CA ALA A 113 0.12 14.23 19.80
C ALA A 113 0.99 14.28 18.53
N ALA A 114 0.66 15.17 17.59
CA ALA A 114 1.27 15.21 16.25
C ALA A 114 2.81 15.25 16.31
N GLU A 115 3.37 16.18 17.08
CA GLU A 115 4.83 16.36 17.19
C GLU A 115 5.55 15.10 17.70
N LEU A 116 4.97 14.39 18.67
CA LEU A 116 5.56 13.15 19.19
C LEU A 116 5.42 12.02 18.17
N ASN A 117 4.28 11.94 17.47
CA ASN A 117 4.07 10.93 16.43
C ASN A 117 4.97 11.16 15.21
N ASP A 118 5.28 12.41 14.87
CA ASP A 118 6.25 12.74 13.82
C ASP A 118 7.67 12.31 14.22
N GLN A 119 8.04 12.48 15.49
CA GLN A 119 9.31 11.96 16.02
C GLN A 119 9.36 10.43 16.02
N ILE A 120 8.26 9.76 16.38
CA ILE A 120 8.13 8.29 16.30
C ILE A 120 8.31 7.84 14.85
N ALA A 121 7.58 8.46 13.91
CA ALA A 121 7.66 8.12 12.49
C ALA A 121 9.08 8.35 11.92
N ALA A 122 9.74 9.45 12.28
CA ALA A 122 11.13 9.70 11.89
C ALA A 122 12.10 8.66 12.46
N ARG A 123 11.87 8.21 13.70
CA ARG A 123 12.66 7.15 14.33
C ARG A 123 12.42 5.79 13.68
N ASP A 124 11.18 5.44 13.39
CA ASP A 124 10.82 4.19 12.71
C ASP A 124 11.42 4.15 11.31
N ALA A 125 11.37 5.27 10.57
CA ALA A 125 12.06 5.41 9.30
C ALA A 125 13.58 5.20 9.46
N ALA A 126 14.22 5.81 10.45
CA ALA A 126 15.65 5.60 10.70
C ALA A 126 16.01 4.15 11.08
N ILE A 127 15.14 3.46 11.84
CA ILE A 127 15.31 2.04 12.18
C ILE A 127 15.13 1.15 10.96
N ALA A 128 14.19 1.46 10.05
CA ALA A 128 14.01 0.71 8.81
C ALA A 128 15.28 0.74 7.91
N HIS A 129 16.13 1.77 8.05
CA HIS A 129 17.42 1.88 7.36
C HIS A 129 18.61 1.30 8.17
N THR A 130 18.37 0.72 9.35
CA THR A 130 19.38 -0.01 10.13
C THR A 130 19.19 -1.51 9.87
N PRO A 131 20.23 -2.26 9.43
CA PRO A 131 20.12 -3.70 9.22
C PRO A 131 19.68 -4.38 10.53
N SER A 132 18.42 -4.81 10.56
CA SER A 132 17.84 -5.55 11.68
C SER A 132 18.03 -7.03 11.41
N SER A 133 18.13 -7.84 12.46
CA SER A 133 18.04 -9.32 12.37
C SER A 133 16.74 -9.84 11.72
N ARG A 134 15.82 -8.97 11.27
CA ARG A 134 14.78 -9.31 10.27
C ARG A 134 15.34 -9.72 8.90
N ASP A 135 16.62 -9.47 8.63
CA ASP A 135 17.37 -10.02 7.49
C ASP A 135 17.50 -11.56 7.51
N GLU A 136 17.00 -12.23 8.56
CA GLU A 136 16.86 -13.70 8.61
C GLU A 136 15.59 -14.25 7.93
N LYS A 137 14.65 -13.39 7.49
CA LYS A 137 13.53 -13.86 6.67
C LYS A 137 13.93 -13.91 5.20
N THR A 138 13.74 -15.07 4.58
CA THR A 138 13.80 -15.21 3.12
C THR A 138 12.92 -14.14 2.47
N SER A 139 13.56 -13.24 1.74
CA SER A 139 12.92 -12.17 0.97
C SER A 139 13.36 -12.28 -0.50
N ASN A 140 12.59 -11.67 -1.39
CA ASN A 140 12.86 -11.67 -2.83
C ASN A 140 12.94 -10.23 -3.34
N ARG A 141 13.84 -9.96 -4.29
CA ARG A 141 13.99 -8.67 -4.97
C ARG A 141 14.19 -8.89 -6.47
N ILE A 142 13.67 -7.99 -7.29
CA ILE A 142 13.91 -8.02 -8.74
C ILE A 142 15.24 -7.33 -9.03
N CYS A 143 16.21 -8.07 -9.57
CA CYS A 143 17.50 -7.51 -9.98
C CYS A 143 17.48 -7.22 -11.49
N LEU A 144 17.73 -5.97 -11.87
CA LEU A 144 17.79 -5.50 -13.26
C LEU A 144 19.21 -5.07 -13.59
N TRP A 145 19.68 -5.47 -14.77
CA TRP A 145 21.04 -5.21 -15.23
C TRP A 145 21.10 -3.89 -16.00
N TYR A 146 22.09 -3.05 -15.71
CA TYR A 146 22.32 -1.77 -16.40
C TYR A 146 23.77 -1.63 -16.83
N ASN A 147 23.99 -0.74 -17.80
CA ASN A 147 25.31 -0.37 -18.31
C ASN A 147 25.77 0.99 -17.77
N GLY A 148 25.82 1.14 -16.44
CA GLY A 148 26.26 2.39 -15.78
C GLY A 148 25.12 3.29 -15.31
N ASP A 149 23.93 3.14 -15.89
CA ASP A 149 22.83 4.10 -15.73
C ASP A 149 21.73 3.63 -14.75
N ALA A 150 22.03 2.71 -13.83
CA ALA A 150 21.06 2.19 -12.86
C ALA A 150 20.40 3.28 -12.00
N GLU A 151 21.17 4.31 -11.61
CA GLU A 151 20.66 5.41 -10.78
C GLU A 151 19.68 6.30 -11.56
N ASP A 152 20.01 6.63 -12.81
CA ASP A 152 19.15 7.43 -13.68
C ASP A 152 17.83 6.70 -13.98
N ALA A 153 17.90 5.37 -14.18
CA ALA A 153 16.73 4.52 -14.32
C ALA A 153 15.83 4.56 -13.09
N ALA A 154 16.41 4.31 -11.91
CA ALA A 154 15.69 4.33 -10.65
C ALA A 154 15.02 5.68 -10.37
N GLN A 155 15.74 6.79 -10.60
CA GLN A 155 15.19 8.14 -10.44
C GLN A 155 14.04 8.42 -11.40
N PHE A 156 14.15 7.97 -12.65
CA PHE A 156 13.06 8.10 -13.62
C PHE A 156 11.81 7.32 -13.17
N TYR A 157 11.95 6.07 -12.71
CA TYR A 157 10.80 5.30 -12.24
C TYR A 157 10.14 5.93 -11.02
N ALA A 158 10.94 6.35 -10.03
CA ALA A 158 10.46 7.01 -8.81
C ALA A 158 9.66 8.29 -9.11
N LYS A 159 10.03 9.03 -10.16
CA LYS A 159 9.31 10.24 -10.60
C LYS A 159 8.07 9.94 -11.44
N THR A 160 8.07 8.82 -12.16
CA THR A 160 7.06 8.49 -13.17
C THR A 160 5.87 7.74 -12.58
N PHE A 161 6.13 6.78 -11.70
CA PHE A 161 5.13 5.87 -11.17
C PHE A 161 4.78 6.21 -9.71
N PRO A 162 3.53 5.98 -9.29
CA PRO A 162 3.15 6.11 -7.88
C PRO A 162 3.87 5.06 -7.03
N ASP A 163 3.95 5.28 -5.72
CA ASP A 163 4.50 4.32 -4.76
C ASP A 163 5.88 3.76 -5.18
N SER A 164 6.73 4.67 -5.68
CA SER A 164 8.04 4.37 -6.23
C SER A 164 9.08 5.32 -5.63
N SER A 165 10.26 4.81 -5.31
CA SER A 165 11.31 5.55 -4.59
C SER A 165 12.70 5.03 -4.96
N VAL A 166 13.71 5.90 -4.80
CA VAL A 166 15.11 5.46 -4.73
C VAL A 166 15.46 5.35 -3.26
N ASP A 167 15.88 4.17 -2.83
CA ASP A 167 16.01 3.82 -1.41
C ASP A 167 17.48 3.93 -0.95
N ALA A 168 18.42 3.37 -1.72
CA ALA A 168 19.85 3.46 -1.42
C ALA A 168 20.72 3.39 -2.68
N VAL A 169 21.86 4.07 -2.66
CA VAL A 169 22.89 4.01 -3.70
C VAL A 169 24.18 3.47 -3.10
N HIS A 170 24.65 2.34 -3.61
CA HIS A 170 25.82 1.64 -3.12
C HIS A 170 26.98 1.76 -4.11
N ARG A 171 28.12 2.22 -3.60
CA ARG A 171 29.33 2.40 -4.41
C ARG A 171 30.21 1.17 -4.37
N ALA A 172 30.89 0.91 -5.48
CA ALA A 172 31.85 -0.18 -5.59
C ALA A 172 32.97 0.00 -4.54
N PRO A 173 33.29 -1.02 -3.73
CA PRO A 173 34.38 -0.97 -2.74
C PRO A 173 35.77 -1.27 -3.34
N GLY A 174 35.86 -1.35 -4.67
CA GLY A 174 37.06 -1.69 -5.41
C GLY A 174 36.77 -1.73 -6.91
N ASN A 175 37.82 -1.90 -7.72
CA ASN A 175 37.68 -2.04 -9.17
C ASN A 175 37.00 -3.35 -9.55
N TYR A 176 36.23 -3.34 -10.64
CA TYR A 176 35.48 -4.49 -11.15
C TYR A 176 35.47 -4.48 -12.70
N PRO A 177 35.02 -5.55 -13.37
CA PRO A 177 35.15 -5.64 -14.84
C PRO A 177 34.52 -4.49 -15.64
N ALA A 178 33.50 -3.84 -15.10
CA ALA A 178 32.74 -2.78 -15.78
C ALA A 178 32.85 -1.40 -15.09
N GLY A 179 33.77 -1.23 -14.12
CA GLY A 179 33.95 0.06 -13.44
C GLY A 179 35.06 0.06 -12.39
N LYS A 180 35.16 1.14 -11.62
CA LYS A 180 36.25 1.37 -10.64
C LYS A 180 35.70 1.60 -9.23
N ASP A 181 36.61 1.58 -8.26
CA ASP A 181 36.33 1.98 -6.88
C ASP A 181 35.61 3.34 -6.82
N GLY A 182 34.53 3.40 -6.02
CA GLY A 182 33.72 4.60 -5.85
C GLY A 182 32.63 4.84 -6.91
N ASP A 183 32.62 4.12 -8.03
CA ASP A 183 31.51 4.18 -9.00
C ASP A 183 30.22 3.62 -8.38
N VAL A 184 29.05 4.04 -8.88
CA VAL A 184 27.77 3.44 -8.45
C VAL A 184 27.69 2.01 -8.98
N LEU A 185 27.61 1.04 -8.06
CA LEU A 185 27.55 -0.39 -8.39
C LEU A 185 26.13 -0.91 -8.37
N THR A 186 25.40 -0.64 -7.28
CA THR A 186 24.00 -1.00 -7.16
C THR A 186 23.13 0.13 -6.65
N VAL A 187 21.88 0.12 -7.07
CA VAL A 187 20.85 1.06 -6.61
C VAL A 187 19.65 0.26 -6.13
N GLU A 188 19.28 0.43 -4.88
CA GLU A 188 18.02 -0.09 -4.32
C GLU A 188 16.92 0.91 -4.61
N PHE A 189 15.82 0.42 -5.18
CA PHE A 189 14.67 1.25 -5.52
C PHE A 189 13.40 0.43 -5.51
N THR A 190 12.27 1.13 -5.40
CA THR A 190 10.94 0.55 -5.42
C THR A 190 10.17 1.05 -6.64
N VAL A 191 9.46 0.15 -7.34
CA VAL A 191 8.54 0.49 -8.43
C VAL A 191 7.15 -0.01 -8.09
N MET A 192 6.22 0.90 -7.80
CA MET A 192 4.83 0.60 -7.42
C MET A 192 4.74 -0.50 -6.34
N GLY A 193 5.50 -0.34 -5.26
CA GLY A 193 5.58 -1.28 -4.15
C GLY A 193 6.46 -2.52 -4.39
N ILE A 194 7.07 -2.69 -5.56
CA ILE A 194 7.95 -3.82 -5.89
C ILE A 194 9.41 -3.47 -5.57
N PRO A 195 10.09 -4.22 -4.68
CA PRO A 195 11.50 -3.99 -4.36
C PRO A 195 12.43 -4.45 -5.48
N CYS A 196 13.26 -3.55 -5.95
CA CYS A 196 14.18 -3.74 -7.06
C CYS A 196 15.64 -3.41 -6.67
N LEU A 197 16.57 -3.97 -7.46
CA LEU A 197 17.98 -3.66 -7.41
C LEU A 197 18.48 -3.42 -8.85
N GLY A 198 18.98 -2.23 -9.13
CA GLY A 198 19.69 -1.94 -10.37
C GLY A 198 21.17 -2.28 -10.19
N LEU A 199 21.72 -3.12 -11.06
CA LEU A 199 23.13 -3.53 -11.05
C LEU A 199 23.86 -2.97 -12.26
N ASN A 200 24.84 -2.10 -12.04
CA ASN A 200 25.73 -1.60 -13.08
C ASN A 200 26.81 -2.65 -13.42
N GLY A 201 26.45 -3.62 -14.26
CA GLY A 201 27.31 -4.73 -14.65
C GLY A 201 28.02 -4.55 -16.00
N GLY A 202 27.74 -3.47 -16.73
CA GLY A 202 28.33 -3.16 -18.03
C GLY A 202 27.53 -3.71 -19.22
N PRO A 203 28.03 -3.61 -20.45
CA PRO A 203 27.24 -3.84 -21.68
C PRO A 203 27.03 -5.32 -22.04
N GLY A 204 27.46 -6.26 -21.20
CA GLY A 204 27.50 -7.69 -21.52
C GLY A 204 26.16 -8.44 -21.43
N VAL A 205 25.10 -7.79 -20.93
CA VAL A 205 23.77 -8.39 -20.77
C VAL A 205 22.73 -7.41 -21.30
N GLU A 206 21.90 -7.89 -22.22
CA GLU A 206 20.78 -7.12 -22.77
C GLU A 206 19.46 -7.68 -22.24
N HIS A 207 18.53 -6.77 -21.95
CA HIS A 207 17.15 -7.15 -21.68
C HIS A 207 16.48 -7.71 -22.93
N ASN A 208 15.56 -8.65 -22.72
CA ASN A 208 14.71 -9.20 -23.76
C ASN A 208 13.29 -9.39 -23.22
N TRP A 209 12.35 -9.73 -24.12
CA TRP A 209 10.93 -9.82 -23.82
C TRP A 209 10.53 -10.91 -22.79
N ALA A 210 11.47 -11.71 -22.28
CA ALA A 210 11.17 -12.72 -21.26
C ALA A 210 10.79 -12.12 -19.90
N PHE A 211 11.27 -10.92 -19.58
CA PHE A 211 10.87 -10.17 -18.40
C PHE A 211 10.17 -8.86 -18.81
N SER A 212 9.07 -8.55 -18.13
CA SER A 212 8.41 -7.24 -18.20
C SER A 212 7.70 -6.90 -16.90
N PHE A 213 7.55 -5.61 -16.62
CA PHE A 213 6.58 -5.13 -15.65
C PHE A 213 5.23 -4.92 -16.32
N GLN A 214 4.16 -5.49 -15.78
CA GLN A 214 2.80 -5.20 -16.23
C GLN A 214 2.14 -4.20 -15.27
N VAL A 215 1.84 -3.01 -15.77
CA VAL A 215 1.21 -1.90 -15.04
C VAL A 215 -0.28 -1.90 -15.34
N ALA A 216 -1.09 -2.17 -14.32
CA ALA A 216 -2.53 -2.05 -14.41
C ALA A 216 -2.93 -0.56 -14.38
N THR A 217 -3.68 -0.10 -15.37
CA THR A 217 -4.17 1.29 -15.43
C THR A 217 -5.69 1.36 -15.34
N SER A 218 -6.19 2.40 -14.68
CA SER A 218 -7.61 2.56 -14.35
C SER A 218 -8.42 3.23 -15.46
N ASP A 219 -7.81 4.15 -16.20
CA ASP A 219 -8.44 4.88 -17.30
C ASP A 219 -7.43 5.24 -18.40
N GLN A 220 -7.93 5.83 -19.50
CA GLN A 220 -7.11 6.21 -20.65
C GLN A 220 -6.07 7.27 -20.30
N ALA A 221 -6.37 8.19 -19.39
CA ALA A 221 -5.44 9.27 -19.04
C ALA A 221 -4.21 8.70 -18.33
N GLU A 222 -4.40 7.71 -17.46
CA GLU A 222 -3.33 6.98 -16.80
C GLU A 222 -2.55 6.09 -17.80
N THR A 223 -3.25 5.37 -18.68
CA THR A 223 -2.62 4.59 -19.77
C THR A 223 -1.72 5.47 -20.62
N ASP A 224 -2.22 6.63 -21.05
CA ASP A 224 -1.49 7.58 -21.87
C ASP A 224 -0.29 8.16 -21.12
N ARG A 225 -0.47 8.53 -19.85
CA ARG A 225 0.60 9.11 -19.03
C ARG A 225 1.81 8.16 -18.95
N TYR A 226 1.59 6.91 -18.57
CA TYR A 226 2.70 5.97 -18.37
C TYR A 226 3.31 5.52 -19.69
N TRP A 227 2.48 5.23 -20.70
CA TRP A 227 2.99 4.89 -22.04
C TRP A 227 3.86 6.01 -22.60
N ASN A 228 3.36 7.25 -22.59
CA ASN A 228 4.08 8.39 -23.13
C ASN A 228 5.32 8.72 -22.31
N ALA A 229 5.33 8.49 -20.99
CA ALA A 229 6.52 8.67 -20.17
C ALA A 229 7.64 7.70 -20.57
N ILE A 230 7.32 6.40 -20.72
CA ILE A 230 8.30 5.38 -21.13
C ILE A 230 8.81 5.65 -22.55
N VAL A 231 7.89 5.73 -23.52
CA VAL A 231 8.24 5.86 -24.95
C VAL A 231 8.84 7.23 -25.25
N GLY A 232 8.32 8.28 -24.63
CA GLY A 232 8.80 9.66 -24.82
C GLY A 232 10.19 9.93 -24.22
N ASN A 233 10.65 9.09 -23.30
CA ASN A 233 11.97 9.19 -22.67
C ASN A 233 12.99 8.25 -23.33
N GLY A 234 13.03 8.23 -24.67
CA GLY A 234 13.97 7.40 -25.44
C GLY A 234 13.58 5.93 -25.53
N GLY A 235 12.36 5.57 -25.16
CA GLY A 235 11.83 4.21 -25.27
C GLY A 235 11.30 3.86 -26.67
N GLU A 236 10.77 2.64 -26.79
CA GLU A 236 10.24 2.08 -28.03
C GLU A 236 8.82 1.51 -27.83
N GLU A 237 7.95 1.74 -28.80
CA GLU A 237 6.63 1.11 -28.84
C GLU A 237 6.70 -0.35 -29.29
N SER A 238 5.87 -1.21 -28.70
CA SER A 238 5.60 -2.56 -29.17
C SER A 238 4.08 -2.80 -29.28
N GLN A 239 3.67 -4.04 -29.46
CA GLN A 239 2.28 -4.44 -29.71
C GLN A 239 1.53 -4.73 -28.41
N CYS A 240 0.21 -4.63 -28.44
CA CYS A 240 -0.70 -5.11 -27.39
C CYS A 240 -0.41 -4.55 -25.98
N GLY A 241 -0.07 -3.26 -25.88
CA GLY A 241 0.26 -2.60 -24.61
C GLY A 241 1.72 -2.76 -24.20
N TRP A 242 2.54 -3.49 -24.95
CA TRP A 242 3.97 -3.61 -24.70
C TRP A 242 4.73 -2.37 -25.18
N CYS A 243 5.73 -1.97 -24.40
CA CYS A 243 6.73 -0.98 -24.75
C CYS A 243 8.06 -1.31 -24.05
N LYS A 244 9.10 -0.57 -24.37
CA LYS A 244 10.44 -0.71 -23.82
C LYS A 244 10.96 0.67 -23.43
N ASP A 245 11.65 0.81 -22.31
CA ASP A 245 12.30 2.08 -21.95
C ASP A 245 13.69 2.25 -22.58
N GLN A 246 14.31 3.41 -22.36
CA GLN A 246 15.64 3.72 -22.93
C GLN A 246 16.77 2.79 -22.45
N TRP A 247 16.56 2.06 -21.34
CA TRP A 247 17.54 1.08 -20.82
C TRP A 247 17.25 -0.33 -21.30
N GLY A 248 16.16 -0.54 -22.03
CA GLY A 248 15.79 -1.82 -22.61
C GLY A 248 14.85 -2.68 -21.77
N VAL A 249 14.42 -2.21 -20.59
CA VAL A 249 13.47 -2.95 -19.75
C VAL A 249 12.09 -2.89 -20.41
N ASN A 250 11.39 -4.03 -20.43
CA ASN A 250 10.07 -4.12 -21.08
C ASN A 250 8.94 -3.84 -20.09
N TRP A 251 7.91 -3.18 -20.58
CA TRP A 251 6.74 -2.76 -19.83
C TRP A 251 5.48 -3.12 -20.58
N GLN A 252 4.42 -3.47 -19.87
CA GLN A 252 3.08 -3.65 -20.40
C GLN A 252 2.15 -2.65 -19.71
N ILE A 253 1.70 -1.62 -20.41
CA ILE A 253 0.75 -0.64 -19.88
C ILE A 253 -0.65 -1.13 -20.24
N THR A 254 -1.29 -1.81 -19.29
CA THR A 254 -2.47 -2.64 -19.55
C THR A 254 -3.66 -2.14 -18.74
N PRO A 255 -4.68 -1.56 -19.38
CA PRO A 255 -5.89 -1.15 -18.68
C PRO A 255 -6.59 -2.33 -18.01
N VAL A 256 -7.12 -2.14 -16.81
CA VAL A 256 -7.83 -3.19 -16.04
C VAL A 256 -9.00 -3.77 -16.84
N ILE A 257 -9.69 -2.96 -17.65
CA ILE A 257 -10.78 -3.41 -18.52
C ILE A 257 -10.30 -4.44 -19.55
N LEU A 258 -9.11 -4.27 -20.11
CA LEU A 258 -8.55 -5.21 -21.09
C LEU A 258 -8.28 -6.56 -20.43
N THR A 259 -7.57 -6.57 -19.30
CA THR A 259 -7.30 -7.81 -18.55
C THR A 259 -8.59 -8.52 -18.18
N ARG A 260 -9.56 -7.80 -17.60
CA ARG A 260 -10.86 -8.37 -17.23
C ARG A 260 -11.62 -8.94 -18.42
N ALA A 261 -11.56 -8.28 -19.57
CA ALA A 261 -12.25 -8.72 -20.77
C ALA A 261 -11.66 -10.02 -21.32
N VAL A 262 -10.33 -10.10 -21.48
CA VAL A 262 -9.68 -11.28 -22.10
C VAL A 262 -9.64 -12.51 -21.18
N THR A 263 -9.71 -12.32 -19.86
CA THR A 263 -9.80 -13.42 -18.88
C THR A 263 -11.22 -13.70 -18.40
N GLY A 264 -12.23 -13.04 -18.98
CA GLY A 264 -13.63 -13.19 -18.60
C GLY A 264 -14.21 -14.55 -18.99
N SER A 265 -15.30 -14.95 -18.32
CA SER A 265 -16.01 -16.19 -18.62
C SER A 265 -16.88 -16.11 -19.88
N ASP A 266 -17.26 -14.90 -20.33
CA ASP A 266 -17.90 -14.69 -21.64
C ASP A 266 -16.84 -14.79 -22.73
N THR A 267 -16.73 -15.98 -23.31
CA THR A 267 -15.73 -16.29 -24.34
C THR A 267 -15.92 -15.49 -25.64
N ALA A 268 -17.14 -15.06 -25.96
CA ALA A 268 -17.41 -14.27 -27.14
C ALA A 268 -16.95 -12.82 -26.95
N ALA A 269 -17.25 -12.22 -25.79
CA ALA A 269 -16.73 -10.90 -25.43
C ALA A 269 -15.20 -10.90 -25.29
N ALA A 270 -14.64 -11.94 -24.65
CA ALA A 270 -13.19 -12.11 -24.52
C ALA A 270 -12.51 -12.19 -25.89
N LYS A 271 -13.08 -12.94 -26.85
CA LYS A 271 -12.54 -13.00 -28.21
C LYS A 271 -12.57 -11.64 -28.91
N ARG A 272 -13.67 -10.89 -28.82
CA ARG A 272 -13.76 -9.55 -29.45
C ARG A 272 -12.74 -8.58 -28.86
N ALA A 273 -12.58 -8.57 -27.54
CA ALA A 273 -11.58 -7.74 -26.87
C ALA A 273 -10.15 -8.15 -27.26
N PHE A 274 -9.88 -9.46 -27.33
CA PHE A 274 -8.58 -9.98 -27.77
C PHE A 274 -8.26 -9.60 -29.22
N ASP A 275 -9.21 -9.81 -30.15
CA ASP A 275 -9.04 -9.45 -31.57
C ASP A 275 -8.78 -7.94 -31.73
N ALA A 276 -9.48 -7.09 -30.96
CA ALA A 276 -9.27 -5.64 -30.95
C ALA A 276 -7.88 -5.27 -30.42
N MET A 277 -7.46 -5.84 -29.28
CA MET A 277 -6.13 -5.63 -28.70
C MET A 277 -5.01 -6.00 -29.68
N MET A 278 -5.15 -7.07 -30.45
CA MET A 278 -4.14 -7.52 -31.42
C MET A 278 -3.85 -6.51 -32.55
N GLN A 279 -4.70 -5.50 -32.72
CA GLN A 279 -4.49 -4.42 -33.69
C GLN A 279 -3.86 -3.16 -33.07
N MET A 280 -3.60 -3.17 -31.76
CA MET A 280 -3.16 -2.00 -31.00
C MET A 280 -1.67 -2.09 -30.65
N LYS A 281 -1.02 -0.93 -30.61
CA LYS A 281 0.23 -0.74 -29.86
C LYS A 281 -0.10 -0.28 -28.44
N LYS A 282 -0.27 1.04 -28.24
CA LYS A 282 -0.90 1.58 -27.04
C LYS A 282 -2.37 1.17 -27.00
N ILE A 283 -2.86 0.75 -25.84
CA ILE A 283 -4.26 0.34 -25.68
C ILE A 283 -5.19 1.56 -25.68
N ASP A 284 -6.25 1.48 -26.49
CA ASP A 284 -7.39 2.38 -26.45
C ASP A 284 -8.51 1.74 -25.62
N VAL A 285 -8.75 2.30 -24.44
CA VAL A 285 -9.74 1.84 -23.46
C VAL A 285 -11.14 1.82 -24.06
N ALA A 286 -11.53 2.87 -24.78
CA ALA A 286 -12.87 3.01 -25.34
C ALA A 286 -13.14 1.99 -26.45
N ALA A 287 -12.12 1.70 -27.27
CA ALA A 287 -12.18 0.68 -28.30
C ALA A 287 -12.29 -0.74 -27.72
N ILE A 288 -11.57 -1.03 -26.63
CA ILE A 288 -11.73 -2.31 -25.91
C ILE A 288 -13.13 -2.43 -25.33
N GLU A 289 -13.65 -1.39 -24.68
CA GLU A 289 -15.02 -1.39 -24.16
C GLU A 289 -16.07 -1.58 -25.27
N ALA A 290 -15.88 -0.94 -26.42
CA ALA A 290 -16.76 -1.12 -27.58
C ALA A 290 -16.73 -2.57 -28.09
N ALA A 291 -15.54 -3.16 -28.20
CA ALA A 291 -15.38 -4.55 -28.59
C ALA A 291 -16.07 -5.51 -27.61
N VAL A 292 -15.98 -5.24 -26.31
CA VAL A 292 -16.69 -6.03 -25.28
C VAL A 292 -18.21 -5.96 -25.46
N ARG A 293 -18.77 -4.77 -25.75
CA ARG A 293 -20.22 -4.58 -25.93
C ARG A 293 -20.77 -5.28 -27.18
N GLY A 294 -19.96 -5.42 -28.24
CA GLY A 294 -20.35 -6.04 -29.50
C GLY A 294 -20.92 -5.05 -30.51
#